data_AF-A0A523R2L5-F1
#
_entry.id   AF-A0A523R2L5-F1
#
_cell.length_a   1.000
_cell.length_b   1.000
_cell.length_c   1.000
_cell.angle_alpha   90.00
_cell.angle_beta   90.00
_cell.angle_gamma   90.00
#
_symmetry.space_group_name_H-M   'P 1'
#
loop_
_entity.id
_entity.type
_entity.pdbx_description
1 polymer ?
#
loop_
_entity_poly.entity_id
_entity_poly.type
_entity_poly.pdbx_seq_one_letter_code
_entity_poly.pdbx_strand_id
1 'polypeptide(L)'
;MLAQFIEDRCTLHADLSAQATELYSAYTDWCAENGERAWKQRTFGMRMGEREGIERERLNDGYYYSGLGLNDDNKEIVNQVND
;
A
#
# COMPACT_ATOMS: atom_id res chain seq x y z
N MET A 1 -1.17 -14.35 -2.26
CA MET A 1 -0.68 -13.09 -1.64
C MET A 1 -1.01 -11.77 -2.35
N LEU A 2 -0.31 -11.28 -3.40
CA LEU A 2 -0.45 -9.85 -3.79
C LEU A 2 -1.85 -9.44 -4.28
N ALA A 3 -2.47 -10.22 -5.17
CA ALA A 3 -3.83 -9.91 -5.63
C ALA A 3 -4.84 -9.91 -4.47
N GLN A 4 -4.78 -10.93 -3.61
CA GLN A 4 -5.63 -11.05 -2.42
C GLN A 4 -5.40 -9.91 -1.43
N PHE A 5 -4.15 -9.52 -1.19
CA PHE A 5 -3.84 -8.34 -0.37
C PHE A 5 -4.46 -7.07 -0.95
N ILE A 6 -4.38 -6.87 -2.26
CA ILE A 6 -4.98 -5.70 -2.92
C ILE A 6 -6.51 -5.75 -2.81
N GLU A 7 -7.12 -6.92 -2.96
CA GLU A 7 -8.58 -7.09 -2.85
C GLU A 7 -9.09 -6.88 -1.42
N ASP A 8 -8.30 -7.27 -0.41
CA ASP A 8 -8.70 -7.25 0.99
C ASP A 8 -8.36 -5.92 1.68
N ARG A 9 -7.16 -5.39 1.43
CA ARG A 9 -6.60 -4.23 2.17
C ARG A 9 -6.43 -2.99 1.30
N CYS A 10 -6.74 -3.01 0.02
CA CYS A 10 -6.59 -1.83 -0.85
C CYS A 10 -7.87 -1.50 -1.62
N THR A 11 -7.95 -0.26 -2.08
CA THR A 11 -8.96 0.21 -3.03
C THR A 11 -8.27 0.68 -4.30
N LEU A 12 -8.65 0.14 -5.46
CA LEU A 12 -8.11 0.54 -6.76
C LEU A 12 -8.92 1.71 -7.32
N HIS A 13 -8.29 2.87 -7.48
CA HIS A 13 -8.91 4.06 -8.06
C HIS A 13 -7.84 5.05 -8.51
N ALA A 14 -8.02 5.68 -9.67
CA ALA A 14 -7.03 6.56 -10.29
C ALA A 14 -6.67 7.79 -9.43
N ASP A 15 -7.60 8.27 -8.61
CA ASP A 15 -7.43 9.43 -7.73
C ASP A 15 -6.78 9.08 -6.38
N LEU A 16 -6.58 7.79 -6.10
CA LEU A 16 -5.99 7.34 -4.84
C LEU A 16 -4.48 7.15 -4.97
N SER A 17 -3.78 7.40 -3.87
CA SER A 17 -2.37 7.07 -3.71
C SER A 17 -2.08 6.59 -2.30
N ALA A 18 -1.02 5.79 -2.16
CA ALA A 18 -0.54 5.33 -0.87
C ALA A 18 0.99 5.28 -0.82
N GLN A 19 1.57 5.56 0.34
CA GLN A 19 3.01 5.54 0.53
C GLN A 19 3.53 4.10 0.42
N ALA A 20 4.64 3.92 -0.30
CA ALA A 20 5.23 2.60 -0.56
C ALA A 20 5.64 1.87 0.73
N THR A 21 6.07 2.61 1.75
CA THR A 21 6.43 2.09 3.08
C THR A 21 5.21 1.56 3.82
N GLU A 22 4.11 2.31 3.83
CA GLU A 22 2.86 1.92 4.46
C GLU A 22 2.24 0.71 3.79
N LEU A 23 2.17 0.71 2.45
CA LEU A 23 1.71 -0.43 1.66
C LEU A 23 2.51 -1.69 1.93
N TYR A 24 3.85 -1.58 2.01
CA TYR A 24 4.68 -2.74 2.31
C TYR A 24 4.47 -3.24 3.74
N SER A 25 4.32 -2.35 4.72
CA SER A 25 4.03 -2.72 6.11
C SER A 25 2.69 -3.47 6.21
N ALA A 26 1.64 -2.92 5.61
CA ALA A 26 0.32 -3.56 5.58
C ALA A 26 0.35 -4.92 4.85
N TYR A 27 1.13 -5.04 3.77
CA TYR A 27 1.31 -6.30 3.07
C TYR A 27 2.03 -7.36 3.94
N THR A 28 3.06 -6.97 4.69
CA THR A 28 3.75 -7.91 5.58
C THR A 28 2.86 -8.39 6.73
N ASP A 29 2.04 -7.49 7.27
CA ASP A 29 1.07 -7.77 8.32
C ASP A 29 -0.01 -8.73 7.83
N TRP A 30 -0.65 -8.40 6.70
CA TRP A 30 -1.62 -9.27 6.04
C TRP A 30 -1.05 -10.66 5.74
N CYS A 31 0.22 -10.74 5.31
CA CYS A 31 0.88 -12.03 5.11
C CYS A 31 1.01 -12.82 6.42
N ALA A 32 1.39 -12.18 7.53
CA ALA A 32 1.49 -12.84 8.83
C ALA A 32 0.13 -13.33 9.33
N GLU A 33 -0.92 -12.53 9.18
CA GLU A 33 -2.30 -12.88 9.56
C GLU A 33 -2.86 -14.06 8.75
N ASN A 34 -2.53 -14.12 7.46
CA ASN A 34 -3.02 -15.16 6.55
C ASN A 34 -2.12 -16.41 6.51
N GLY A 35 -1.02 -16.44 7.29
CA GLY A 35 -0.04 -17.54 7.26
C GLY A 35 0.78 -17.60 5.97
N GLU A 36 0.80 -16.52 5.19
CA GLU A 36 1.53 -16.39 3.93
C GLU A 36 2.97 -15.88 4.18
N ARG A 37 3.90 -16.28 3.33
CA ARG A 37 5.28 -15.78 3.40
C ARG A 37 5.43 -14.45 2.66
N ALA A 38 5.64 -13.37 3.41
CA ALA A 38 5.91 -12.05 2.83
C ALA A 38 7.14 -12.04 1.91
N TRP A 39 7.01 -11.38 0.77
CA TRP A 39 8.14 -11.09 -0.11
C TRP A 39 9.08 -10.03 0.46
N LYS A 40 10.31 -10.00 -0.06
CA LYS A 40 11.22 -8.87 0.18
C LYS A 40 10.66 -7.60 -0.46
N GLN A 41 10.89 -6.46 0.18
CA GLN A 41 10.44 -5.13 -0.29
C GLN A 41 10.75 -4.84 -1.76
N ARG A 42 11.94 -5.20 -2.25
CA ARG A 42 12.31 -5.01 -3.66
C ARG A 42 11.42 -5.82 -4.62
N THR A 43 11.11 -7.06 -4.27
CA THR A 43 10.23 -7.92 -5.07
C THR A 43 8.80 -7.42 -5.03
N PHE A 44 8.32 -7.01 -3.85
CA PHE A 44 7.01 -6.38 -3.70
C PHE A 44 6.89 -5.14 -4.59
N GLY A 45 7.85 -4.21 -4.51
CA GLY A 45 7.80 -2.98 -5.30
C GLY A 45 7.91 -3.21 -6.81
N MET A 46 8.70 -4.20 -7.25
CA MET A 46 8.73 -4.62 -8.66
C MET A 46 7.34 -5.10 -9.11
N ARG A 47 6.73 -6.01 -8.34
CA ARG A 47 5.40 -6.58 -8.66
C ARG A 47 4.29 -5.55 -8.66
N MET A 48 4.36 -4.55 -7.79
CA MET A 48 3.43 -3.42 -7.78
C MET A 48 3.54 -2.58 -9.06
N GLY A 49 4.76 -2.26 -9.50
CA GLY A 49 4.98 -1.48 -10.73
C GLY A 49 4.69 -2.25 -12.02
N GLU A 50 4.53 -3.57 -11.98
CA GLU A 50 4.10 -4.39 -13.12
C GLU A 50 2.56 -4.41 -13.29
N ARG A 51 1.80 -3.88 -12.32
CA ARG A 51 0.34 -3.88 -12.36
C ARG A 51 -0.16 -2.71 -13.21
N GLU A 52 -1.10 -3.01 -14.11
CA GLU A 52 -1.74 -1.97 -14.90
C GLU A 52 -2.52 -0.99 -14.02
N GLY A 53 -2.41 0.30 -14.35
CA GLY A 53 -3.06 1.38 -13.60
C GLY A 53 -2.37 1.75 -12.28
N ILE A 54 -1.22 1.14 -11.96
CA ILE A 54 -0.42 1.51 -10.79
C ILE A 54 0.89 2.13 -11.27
N GLU A 55 1.15 3.37 -10.85
CA GLU A 55 2.39 4.07 -11.15
C GLU A 55 3.14 4.36 -9.86
N ARG A 56 4.48 4.40 -9.93
CA ARG A 56 5.33 4.71 -8.77
C ARG A 56 6.01 6.05 -8.97
N GLU A 57 5.75 6.97 -8.06
CA GLU A 57 6.33 8.31 -8.05
C GLU A 57 7.18 8.56 -6.81
N ARG A 58 8.17 9.46 -6.93
CA ARG A 58 8.98 9.93 -5.80
C ARG A 58 8.51 11.32 -5.41
N LEU A 59 7.96 11.44 -4.22
CA LEU A 59 7.64 12.72 -3.59
C LEU A 59 8.75 13.12 -2.60
N ASN A 60 8.61 14.28 -1.93
CA ASN A 60 9.62 14.75 -0.97
C ASN A 60 9.83 13.75 0.18
N ASP A 61 8.76 13.18 0.73
CA ASP A 61 8.81 12.34 1.93
C ASP A 61 8.99 10.84 1.64
N GLY A 62 8.64 10.35 0.45
CA GLY A 62 8.82 8.93 0.14
C GLY A 62 8.54 8.58 -1.31
N TYR A 63 8.54 7.27 -1.58
CA TYR A 63 7.92 6.74 -2.78
C TYR A 63 6.43 6.51 -2.53
N TYR A 64 5.62 6.80 -3.52
CA TYR A 64 4.18 6.61 -3.50
C TYR A 64 3.77 5.76 -4.69
N TYR A 65 2.70 5.00 -4.52
CA TYR A 65 2.01 4.35 -5.63
C TYR A 65 0.67 5.05 -5.85
N SER A 66 0.42 5.52 -7.07
CA SER A 66 -0.86 6.06 -7.51
C SER A 66 -1.70 4.97 -8.17
N GLY A 67 -3.01 5.20 -8.26
CA GLY A 67 -3.97 4.20 -8.76
C GLY A 67 -4.46 3.20 -7.73
N LEU A 68 -3.96 3.31 -6.48
CA LEU A 68 -4.48 2.57 -5.33
C LEU A 68 -4.37 3.36 -4.04
N GLY A 69 -5.31 3.12 -3.12
CA GLY A 69 -5.24 3.55 -1.72
C GLY A 69 -5.21 2.33 -0.80
N LEU A 70 -4.56 2.49 0.35
CA LEU A 70 -4.62 1.49 1.43
C LEU A 70 -5.90 1.72 2.23
N ASN A 71 -6.66 0.65 2.49
CA ASN A 71 -7.83 0.69 3.35
C ASN A 71 -7.31 0.76 4.79
N ASP A 72 -7.41 1.95 5.36
CA ASP A 72 -6.97 2.22 6.73
C ASP A 72 -8.01 1.65 7.70
N ASP A 73 -7.87 0.38 8.05
CA ASP A 73 -8.70 -0.25 9.09
C ASP A 73 -8.19 0.11 10.51
N ASN A 74 -6.99 0.70 10.61
CA ASN A 74 -6.38 1.04 11.89
C ASN A 74 -5.29 2.14 11.82
N LYS A 75 -5.68 3.38 11.53
CA LYS A 75 -5.07 4.55 12.14
C LYS A 75 -6.15 5.28 12.92
N GLU A 76 -5.95 5.32 14.23
CA GLU A 76 -6.54 6.36 15.06
C GLU A 76 -6.38 7.70 14.34
N ILE A 77 -7.50 8.37 14.10
CA ILE A 77 -7.56 9.73 13.58
C ILE A 77 -6.73 10.59 14.53
N VAL A 78 -5.46 10.86 14.20
CA VAL A 78 -4.72 11.92 14.86
C VAL A 78 -5.31 13.23 14.34
N ASN A 79 -6.19 13.81 15.17
CA ASN A 79 -6.87 15.07 14.95
C ASN A 79 -5.91 16.12 14.36
N GLN A 80 -6.19 16.57 13.14
CA GLN A 80 -5.78 17.91 12.72
C GLN A 80 -6.58 18.92 13.54
N VAL A 81 -6.00 19.35 14.67
CA VAL A 81 -6.31 20.65 15.27
C VAL A 81 -5.94 21.71 14.23
N ASN A 82 -6.94 22.45 13.77
CA ASN A 82 -6.75 23.72 13.10
C ASN A 82 -6.69 24.79 14.20
N ASP A 83 -5.60 25.56 14.26
CA ASP A 83 -5.56 26.91 14.82
C ASP A 83 -5.53 27.90 13.66
#